data_AF-A0A1H5G532-F1
#
_entry.id   AF-A0A1H5G532-F1
#
_cell.length_a   1.000
_cell.length_b   1.000
_cell.length_c   1.000
_cell.angle_alpha   90.00
_cell.angle_beta   90.00
_cell.angle_gamma   90.00
#
_symmetry.space_group_name_H-M   'P 1'
#
loop_
_entity.id
_entity.type
_entity.pdbx_description
1 polymer ?
#
loop_
_entity_poly.entity_id
_entity_poly.type
_entity_poly.pdbx_seq_one_letter_code
_entity_poly.pdbx_strand_id
1 'polypeptide(L)'
;MLPTSVSPHIDSAHIDPQELASAQQVVANIAHSFESKVVGQGRLRETLLISLMTGGHVLLESVPGLAKTTAAQTLADSISALFHRIQCTPDLLPSDIVGTQIYDAAKGGFVTQLGPVHANIVLLDEINRSSAKTQSAMLEAMQERQTTIGGQVYRLPQPFMVMATQNPIEQEGTYQLPEAQMDRFMLKDVLDYPSPVEEVEVIRRIDAGVFRVESTPQPVATLDQVRILQETAKKVYLDPSLVTYIVGLVYVTRHAGNYIDPNLAKLIEFGASPRASIAFTQSARALALLRGRDHVIPEDIKDLAERVLRHRIILGFEAVAENIRVETIIAAIVDSVQTP
;
A
#
# COMPACT_ATOMS: atom_id res chain seq x y z
N MET A 1 -17.84 29.67 15.44
CA MET A 1 -16.92 30.65 14.86
C MET A 1 -15.52 30.05 14.90
N LEU A 2 -15.02 29.55 13.77
CA LEU A 2 -13.64 29.08 13.63
C LEU A 2 -12.74 30.31 13.36
N PRO A 3 -11.56 30.42 13.99
CA PRO A 3 -10.70 31.60 13.83
C PRO A 3 -10.04 31.62 12.45
N THR A 4 -9.97 32.83 11.91
CA THR A 4 -9.39 33.22 10.62
C THR A 4 -7.87 33.15 10.58
N SER A 5 -7.38 32.57 9.48
CA SER A 5 -6.15 32.88 8.74
C SER A 5 -4.82 32.96 9.51
N VAL A 6 -4.06 31.88 9.43
CA VAL A 6 -2.60 31.95 9.32
C VAL A 6 -2.26 31.39 7.94
N SER A 7 -1.88 32.26 7.00
CA SER A 7 -1.34 31.86 5.71
C SER A 7 0.17 31.69 5.84
N PRO A 8 0.74 30.49 5.74
CA PRO A 8 2.10 30.35 5.27
C PRO A 8 2.06 30.39 3.74
N HIS A 9 2.77 31.34 3.13
CA HIS A 9 3.17 31.20 1.73
C HIS A 9 4.04 29.94 1.63
N ILE A 10 3.42 28.83 1.24
CA ILE A 10 4.15 27.66 0.77
C ILE A 10 4.44 27.96 -0.68
N ASP A 11 5.69 28.34 -1.00
CA ASP A 11 6.16 28.38 -2.38
C ASP A 11 5.84 27.01 -3.00
N SER A 12 4.84 26.98 -3.88
CA SER A 12 4.51 25.82 -4.68
C SER A 12 5.71 25.55 -5.57
N ALA A 13 6.52 24.57 -5.21
CA ALA A 13 7.59 24.08 -6.07
C ALA A 13 6.95 23.56 -7.35
N HIS A 14 6.84 24.41 -8.37
CA HIS A 14 6.41 24.00 -9.69
C HIS A 14 7.34 22.91 -10.18
N ILE A 15 6.76 21.76 -10.53
CA ILE A 15 7.52 20.67 -11.15
C ILE A 15 7.95 21.17 -12.53
N ASP A 16 9.25 21.13 -12.80
CA ASP A 16 9.77 21.43 -14.14
C ASP A 16 9.09 20.50 -15.16
N PRO A 17 8.56 21.00 -16.29
CA PRO A 17 8.00 20.16 -17.34
C PRO A 17 8.92 18.99 -17.76
N GLN A 18 10.24 19.16 -17.72
CA GLN A 18 11.19 18.08 -17.99
C GLN A 18 11.21 17.01 -16.89
N GLU A 19 11.14 17.44 -15.62
CA GLU A 19 11.03 16.53 -14.47
C GLU A 19 9.72 15.75 -14.54
N LEU A 20 8.60 16.43 -14.86
CA LEU A 20 7.29 15.80 -15.02
C LEU A 20 7.27 14.77 -16.15
N ALA A 21 7.80 15.12 -17.32
CA ALA A 21 7.86 14.22 -18.47
C ALA A 21 8.74 12.97 -18.18
N SER A 22 9.87 13.17 -17.50
CA SER A 22 10.74 12.07 -17.08
C SER A 22 10.02 11.14 -16.09
N ALA A 23 9.35 11.70 -15.09
CA ALA A 23 8.56 10.92 -14.13
C ALA A 23 7.44 10.12 -14.80
N GLN A 24 6.70 10.74 -15.72
CA GLN A 24 5.65 10.07 -16.51
C GLN A 24 6.22 8.94 -17.36
N GLN A 25 7.38 9.13 -17.99
CA GLN A 25 8.02 8.09 -18.78
C GLN A 25 8.43 6.88 -17.94
N VAL A 26 9.03 7.12 -16.76
CA VAL A 26 9.39 6.04 -15.82
C VAL A 26 8.16 5.26 -15.38
N VAL A 27 7.09 5.97 -15.01
CA VAL A 27 5.83 5.34 -14.58
C VAL A 27 5.19 4.54 -15.72
N ALA A 28 5.13 5.09 -16.94
CA ALA A 28 4.59 4.40 -18.10
C ALA A 28 5.38 3.12 -18.44
N ASN A 29 6.71 3.18 -18.35
CA ASN A 29 7.58 2.02 -18.57
C ASN A 29 7.29 0.91 -17.56
N ILE A 30 7.23 1.24 -16.27
CA ILE A 30 6.92 0.28 -15.19
C ILE A 30 5.51 -0.30 -15.39
N ALA A 31 4.52 0.56 -15.70
CA ALA A 31 3.14 0.15 -15.93
C ALA A 31 3.01 -0.82 -17.11
N HIS A 32 3.71 -0.56 -18.22
CA HIS A 32 3.72 -1.42 -19.39
C HIS A 32 4.41 -2.76 -19.11
N SER A 33 5.54 -2.74 -18.39
CA SER A 33 6.21 -3.96 -17.91
C SER A 33 5.27 -4.79 -17.04
N PHE A 34 4.49 -4.15 -16.17
CA PHE A 34 3.49 -4.83 -15.34
C PHE A 34 2.38 -5.48 -16.17
N GLU A 35 1.78 -4.73 -17.10
CA GLU A 35 0.71 -5.22 -17.99
C GLU A 35 1.15 -6.35 -18.91
N SER A 36 2.45 -6.46 -19.21
CA SER A 36 3.00 -7.55 -20.02
C SER A 36 2.91 -8.91 -19.32
N LYS A 37 2.92 -8.94 -17.98
CA LYS A 37 2.83 -10.18 -17.18
C LYS A 37 1.51 -10.32 -16.43
N VAL A 38 0.90 -9.25 -15.98
CA VAL A 38 -0.33 -9.32 -15.17
C VAL A 38 -1.52 -8.88 -16.01
N VAL A 39 -2.55 -9.74 -16.07
CA VAL A 39 -3.76 -9.53 -16.86
C VAL A 39 -4.89 -9.04 -15.97
N GLY A 40 -5.64 -8.03 -16.42
CA GLY A 40 -6.90 -7.62 -15.78
C GLY A 40 -6.80 -6.91 -14.43
N GLN A 41 -5.59 -6.74 -13.89
CA GLN A 41 -5.41 -6.16 -12.56
C GLN A 41 -5.02 -4.68 -12.60
N GLY A 42 -5.77 -3.87 -13.35
CA GLY A 42 -5.52 -2.43 -13.49
C GLY A 42 -5.55 -1.69 -12.16
N ARG A 43 -6.52 -2.04 -11.29
CA ARG A 43 -6.66 -1.48 -9.93
C ARG A 43 -5.47 -1.86 -9.03
N LEU A 44 -5.04 -3.13 -9.04
CA LEU A 44 -3.86 -3.55 -8.28
C LEU A 44 -2.60 -2.82 -8.77
N ARG A 45 -2.39 -2.74 -10.08
CA ARG A 45 -1.25 -2.02 -10.67
C ARG A 45 -1.21 -0.59 -10.17
N GLU A 46 -2.33 0.12 -10.24
CA GLU A 46 -2.43 1.50 -9.76
C GLU A 46 -2.07 1.59 -8.27
N THR A 47 -2.65 0.73 -7.43
CA THR A 47 -2.35 0.67 -5.98
C THR A 47 -0.86 0.41 -5.69
N LEU A 48 -0.22 -0.49 -6.43
CA LEU A 48 1.20 -0.81 -6.26
C LEU A 48 2.10 0.33 -6.75
N LEU A 49 1.77 0.97 -7.87
CA LEU A 49 2.51 2.13 -8.38
C LEU A 49 2.42 3.31 -7.42
N ILE A 50 1.21 3.62 -6.92
CA ILE A 50 1.03 4.65 -5.89
C ILE A 50 1.91 4.35 -4.68
N SER A 51 1.90 3.10 -4.19
CA SER A 51 2.67 2.73 -3.00
C SER A 51 4.18 2.78 -3.24
N LEU A 52 4.64 2.43 -4.44
CA LEU A 52 6.04 2.61 -4.83
C LEU A 52 6.43 4.10 -4.86
N MET A 53 5.57 4.96 -5.41
CA MET A 53 5.80 6.41 -5.53
C MET A 53 5.70 7.16 -4.21
N THR A 54 4.95 6.65 -3.23
CA THR A 54 4.84 7.24 -1.89
C THR A 54 5.79 6.59 -0.89
N GLY A 55 6.35 5.43 -1.21
CA GLY A 55 7.07 4.57 -0.26
C GLY A 55 6.15 4.02 0.83
N GLY A 56 4.85 3.90 0.53
CA GLY A 56 3.84 3.33 1.40
C GLY A 56 3.76 1.81 1.31
N HIS A 57 2.99 1.21 2.21
CA HIS A 57 2.77 -0.24 2.27
C HIS A 57 1.32 -0.57 1.96
N VAL A 58 1.08 -1.71 1.33
CA VAL A 58 -0.25 -2.13 0.88
C VAL A 58 -0.70 -3.37 1.63
N LEU A 59 -1.96 -3.37 2.04
CA LEU A 59 -2.67 -4.55 2.52
C LEU A 59 -3.64 -5.02 1.43
N LEU A 60 -3.59 -6.29 1.08
CA LEU A 60 -4.42 -6.89 0.04
C LEU A 60 -5.29 -7.98 0.65
N GLU A 61 -6.58 -7.72 0.71
CA GLU A 61 -7.53 -8.76 1.06
C GLU A 61 -7.98 -9.46 -0.20
N SER A 62 -7.79 -10.78 -0.25
CA SER A 62 -7.95 -11.49 -1.50
C SER A 62 -7.98 -12.99 -1.30
N VAL A 63 -8.66 -13.68 -2.22
CA VAL A 63 -8.68 -15.13 -2.29
C VAL A 63 -7.36 -15.69 -2.86
N PRO A 64 -6.99 -16.95 -2.54
CA PRO A 64 -5.82 -17.60 -3.12
C PRO A 64 -5.85 -17.62 -4.65
N GLY A 65 -4.67 -17.61 -5.29
CA GLY A 65 -4.54 -17.82 -6.73
C GLY A 65 -4.61 -16.57 -7.64
N LEU A 66 -4.80 -15.36 -7.11
CA LEU A 66 -4.92 -14.14 -7.92
C LEU A 66 -3.60 -13.50 -8.40
N ALA A 67 -2.58 -14.30 -8.77
CA ALA A 67 -1.30 -13.84 -9.33
C ALA A 67 -0.56 -12.73 -8.53
N LYS A 68 -0.82 -12.61 -7.22
CA LYS A 68 -0.23 -11.57 -6.34
C LYS A 68 1.30 -11.65 -6.28
N THR A 69 1.83 -12.87 -6.19
CA THR A 69 3.28 -13.10 -6.26
C THR A 69 3.85 -12.64 -7.58
N THR A 70 3.17 -12.94 -8.69
CA THR A 70 3.57 -12.49 -10.02
C THR A 70 3.54 -10.97 -10.14
N ALA A 71 2.52 -10.31 -9.58
CA ALA A 71 2.44 -8.85 -9.56
C ALA A 71 3.60 -8.21 -8.78
N ALA A 72 3.88 -8.69 -7.56
CA ALA A 72 4.97 -8.17 -6.74
C ALA A 72 6.35 -8.41 -7.37
N GLN A 73 6.58 -9.62 -7.89
CA GLN A 73 7.83 -9.98 -8.59
C GLN A 73 8.00 -9.14 -9.86
N THR A 74 6.97 -9.00 -10.68
CA THR A 74 7.04 -8.22 -11.92
C THR A 74 7.39 -6.76 -11.63
N LEU A 75 6.82 -6.19 -10.57
CA LEU A 75 7.16 -4.84 -10.15
C LEU A 75 8.63 -4.75 -9.70
N ALA A 76 9.12 -5.73 -8.93
CA ALA A 76 10.52 -5.75 -8.50
C ALA A 76 11.48 -5.87 -9.68
N ASP A 77 11.21 -6.80 -10.61
CA ASP A 77 12.01 -7.02 -11.82
C ASP A 77 12.06 -5.73 -12.67
N SER A 78 10.94 -5.03 -12.80
CA SER A 78 10.84 -3.81 -13.60
C SER A 78 11.74 -2.67 -13.12
N ILE A 79 12.15 -2.67 -11.85
CA ILE A 79 12.98 -1.62 -11.23
C ILE A 79 14.35 -2.14 -10.75
N SER A 80 14.72 -3.37 -11.10
CA SER A 80 15.92 -4.06 -10.59
C SER A 80 15.98 -4.11 -9.05
N ALA A 81 14.83 -4.28 -8.40
CA ALA A 81 14.70 -4.36 -6.95
C ALA A 81 14.92 -5.79 -6.44
N LEU A 82 15.52 -5.92 -5.26
CA LEU A 82 15.56 -7.20 -4.55
C LEU A 82 14.15 -7.54 -4.04
N PHE A 83 13.65 -8.72 -4.40
CA PHE A 83 12.35 -9.23 -3.97
C PHE A 83 12.50 -10.42 -3.04
N HIS A 84 11.69 -10.44 -1.97
CA HIS A 84 11.51 -11.63 -1.16
C HIS A 84 10.02 -11.87 -0.88
N ARG A 85 9.59 -13.13 -1.03
CA ARG A 85 8.30 -13.61 -0.55
C ARG A 85 8.50 -14.33 0.78
N ILE A 86 7.74 -13.92 1.78
CA ILE A 86 7.67 -14.55 3.10
C ILE A 86 6.28 -15.15 3.22
N GLN A 87 6.20 -16.47 3.29
CA GLN A 87 4.96 -17.16 3.60
C GLN A 87 4.76 -17.11 5.10
N CYS A 88 3.68 -16.50 5.56
CA CYS A 88 3.35 -16.44 6.97
C CYS A 88 2.73 -17.76 7.40
N THR A 89 3.36 -18.40 8.37
CA THR A 89 2.90 -19.65 8.99
C THR A 89 2.86 -19.49 10.52
N PRO A 90 2.12 -20.34 11.24
CA PRO A 90 2.01 -20.23 12.69
C PRO A 90 3.33 -20.39 13.45
N ASP A 91 4.29 -21.11 12.85
CA ASP A 91 5.62 -21.40 13.38
C ASP A 91 6.69 -20.37 12.99
N LEU A 92 6.36 -19.42 12.09
CA LEU A 92 7.30 -18.40 11.65
C LEU A 92 7.77 -17.53 12.82
N LEU A 93 9.08 -17.48 13.06
CA LEU A 93 9.67 -16.70 14.15
C LEU A 93 10.07 -15.29 13.67
N PRO A 94 10.07 -14.28 14.57
CA PRO A 94 10.60 -12.95 14.26
C PRO A 94 12.02 -12.97 13.66
N SER A 95 12.88 -13.88 14.14
CA SER A 95 14.25 -14.04 13.65
C SER A 95 14.33 -14.51 12.20
N ASP A 96 13.34 -15.26 11.73
CA ASP A 96 13.31 -15.77 10.34
C ASP A 96 13.00 -14.67 9.33
N ILE A 97 12.47 -13.53 9.80
CA ILE A 97 12.12 -12.36 8.98
C ILE A 97 13.20 -11.30 9.07
N VAL A 98 13.59 -10.97 10.30
CA VAL A 98 14.54 -9.89 10.59
C VAL A 98 15.97 -10.35 10.32
N GLY A 99 16.30 -11.58 10.69
CA GLY A 99 17.66 -12.12 10.67
C GLY A 99 18.13 -12.53 12.06
N THR A 100 19.26 -13.24 12.09
CA THR A 100 19.83 -13.81 13.32
C THR A 100 21.36 -13.77 13.30
N GLN A 101 21.99 -13.99 14.45
CA GLN A 101 23.43 -14.19 14.54
C GLN A 101 23.72 -15.69 14.57
N ILE A 102 24.51 -16.15 13.60
CA ILE A 102 24.98 -17.54 13.51
C ILE A 102 26.45 -17.61 13.92
N TYR A 103 26.82 -18.66 14.64
CA TYR A 103 28.23 -18.89 14.97
C TYR A 103 28.95 -19.47 13.75
N ASP A 104 29.91 -18.72 13.20
CA ASP A 104 30.77 -19.15 12.10
C ASP A 104 32.07 -19.71 12.69
N ALA A 105 32.18 -21.04 12.71
CA ALA A 105 33.35 -21.73 13.24
C ALA A 105 34.64 -21.43 12.45
N ALA A 106 34.54 -21.10 11.17
CA ALA A 106 35.71 -20.75 10.34
C ALA A 106 36.26 -19.36 10.70
N LYS A 107 35.39 -18.44 11.12
CA LYS A 107 35.76 -17.09 11.58
C LYS A 107 35.94 -17.00 13.10
N GLY A 108 35.59 -18.06 13.84
CA GLY A 108 35.68 -18.11 15.30
C GLY A 108 34.77 -17.09 16.00
N GLY A 109 33.63 -16.71 15.40
CA GLY A 109 32.78 -15.65 15.91
C GLY A 109 31.36 -15.66 15.36
N PHE A 110 30.50 -14.81 15.92
CA PHE A 110 29.14 -14.64 15.46
C PHE A 110 29.09 -13.74 14.22
N VAL A 111 28.45 -14.22 13.16
CA VAL A 111 28.18 -13.47 11.92
C VAL A 111 26.68 -13.22 11.83
N THR A 112 26.31 -11.98 11.51
CA THR A 112 24.90 -11.64 11.28
C THR A 112 24.46 -12.12 9.91
N GLN A 113 23.38 -12.88 9.87
CA GLN A 113 22.65 -13.24 8.67
C GLN A 113 21.37 -12.39 8.61
N LEU A 114 21.29 -11.51 7.62
CA LEU A 114 20.11 -10.68 7.38
C LEU A 114 18.94 -11.55 6.92
N GLY A 115 17.76 -11.27 7.45
CA GLY A 115 16.54 -11.94 7.04
C GLY A 115 15.93 -11.37 5.76
N PRO A 116 14.89 -12.02 5.22
CA PRO A 116 14.23 -11.67 3.97
C PRO A 116 13.58 -10.28 3.97
N VAL A 117 13.35 -9.65 5.14
CA VAL A 117 12.81 -8.27 5.20
C VAL A 117 13.79 -7.25 4.61
N HIS A 118 15.09 -7.58 4.48
CA HIS A 118 16.11 -6.73 3.86
C HIS A 118 16.06 -6.72 2.31
N ALA A 119 14.86 -6.79 1.73
CA ALA A 119 14.57 -6.64 0.30
C ALA A 119 13.99 -5.27 -0.01
N ASN A 120 14.02 -4.82 -1.26
CA ASN A 120 13.33 -3.60 -1.69
C ASN A 120 11.81 -3.80 -1.72
N ILE A 121 11.35 -4.97 -2.17
CA ILE A 121 9.94 -5.34 -2.19
C ILE A 121 9.77 -6.64 -1.42
N VAL A 122 8.94 -6.60 -0.39
CA VAL A 122 8.64 -7.77 0.45
C VAL A 122 7.16 -8.12 0.32
N LEU A 123 6.87 -9.35 -0.11
CA LEU A 123 5.52 -9.90 -0.09
C LEU A 123 5.33 -10.74 1.19
N LEU A 124 4.47 -10.28 2.09
CA LEU A 124 4.03 -11.03 3.27
C LEU A 124 2.73 -11.76 2.92
N ASP A 125 2.83 -13.04 2.60
CA ASP A 125 1.67 -13.82 2.16
C ASP A 125 0.94 -14.42 3.37
N GLU A 126 -0.37 -14.20 3.47
CA GLU A 126 -1.24 -14.67 4.54
C GLU A 126 -0.80 -14.19 5.93
N ILE A 127 -0.57 -12.87 6.08
CA ILE A 127 -0.03 -12.27 7.31
C ILE A 127 -0.82 -12.64 8.57
N ASN A 128 -2.12 -12.89 8.42
CA ASN A 128 -3.02 -13.34 9.47
C ASN A 128 -2.77 -14.78 9.95
N ARG A 129 -1.88 -15.57 9.34
CA ARG A 129 -1.52 -16.92 9.83
C ARG A 129 -0.34 -16.94 10.80
N SER A 130 0.41 -15.84 10.89
CA SER A 130 1.56 -15.72 11.79
C SER A 130 1.17 -15.21 13.17
N SER A 131 1.97 -15.56 14.19
CA SER A 131 1.73 -15.11 15.56
C SER A 131 1.76 -13.58 15.69
N ALA A 132 1.05 -13.02 16.68
CA ALA A 132 1.04 -11.57 16.94
C ALA A 132 2.46 -10.98 17.18
N LYS A 133 3.38 -11.77 17.76
CA LYS A 133 4.79 -11.35 17.95
C LYS A 133 5.52 -11.22 16.61
N THR A 134 5.30 -12.18 15.72
CA THR A 134 5.85 -12.22 14.37
C THR A 134 5.31 -11.08 13.51
N GLN A 135 3.99 -10.85 13.54
CA GLN A 135 3.36 -9.70 12.90
C GLN A 135 3.94 -8.37 13.42
N SER A 136 4.13 -8.24 14.74
CA SER A 136 4.70 -7.03 15.35
C SER A 136 6.11 -6.75 14.85
N ALA A 137 6.97 -7.77 14.75
CA ALA A 137 8.35 -7.62 14.25
C ALA A 137 8.38 -7.16 12.77
N MET A 138 7.50 -7.70 11.92
CA MET A 138 7.36 -7.25 10.53
C MET A 138 6.97 -5.78 10.45
N LEU A 139 5.96 -5.38 11.24
CA LEU A 139 5.42 -4.03 11.22
C LEU A 139 6.34 -3.00 11.87
N GLU A 140 7.17 -3.42 12.82
CA GLU A 140 8.24 -2.60 13.39
C GLU A 140 9.29 -2.30 12.32
N ALA A 141 9.78 -3.30 11.60
CA ALA A 141 10.69 -3.10 10.47
C ALA A 141 10.08 -2.17 9.41
N MET A 142 8.78 -2.33 9.16
CA MET A 142 8.00 -1.49 8.25
C MET A 142 7.97 -0.01 8.69
N GLN A 143 7.73 0.24 9.97
CA GLN A 143 7.59 1.59 10.51
C GLN A 143 8.93 2.30 10.72
N GLU A 144 9.92 1.58 11.25
CA GLU A 144 11.24 2.11 11.61
C GLU A 144 12.22 2.11 10.43
N ARG A 145 11.92 1.39 9.34
CA ARG A 145 12.79 1.20 8.16
C ARG A 145 14.18 0.68 8.51
N GLN A 146 14.28 -0.07 9.60
CA GLN A 146 15.51 -0.70 10.07
C GLN A 146 15.14 -1.91 10.94
N THR A 147 16.10 -2.79 11.15
CA THR A 147 16.00 -3.90 12.09
C THR A 147 17.16 -3.87 13.08
N THR A 148 16.98 -4.50 14.23
CA THR A 148 18.05 -4.66 15.23
C THR A 148 18.37 -6.13 15.42
N ILE A 149 19.62 -6.53 15.16
CA ILE A 149 20.09 -7.91 15.28
C ILE A 149 21.34 -7.91 16.15
N GLY A 150 21.33 -8.64 17.26
CA GLY A 150 22.48 -8.71 18.18
C GLY A 150 22.93 -7.36 18.74
N GLY A 151 22.00 -6.41 18.91
CA GLY A 151 22.28 -5.04 19.37
C GLY A 151 22.83 -4.10 18.29
N GLN A 152 22.97 -4.55 17.04
CA GLN A 152 23.37 -3.71 15.91
C GLN A 152 22.18 -3.36 15.03
N VAL A 153 22.14 -2.12 14.53
CA VAL A 153 21.07 -1.61 13.68
C VAL A 153 21.43 -1.80 12.21
N TYR A 154 20.51 -2.38 11.44
CA TYR A 154 20.63 -2.61 10.00
C TYR A 154 19.51 -1.88 9.28
N ARG A 155 19.86 -0.90 8.44
CA ARG A 155 18.86 -0.15 7.67
C ARG A 155 18.30 -0.99 6.53
N LEU A 156 17.01 -0.83 6.26
CA LEU A 156 16.37 -1.43 5.09
C LEU A 156 16.78 -0.69 3.81
N PRO A 157 16.80 -1.38 2.65
CA PRO A 157 17.17 -0.77 1.39
C PRO A 157 16.18 0.32 0.97
N GLN A 158 16.57 1.23 0.07
CA GLN A 158 15.68 2.26 -0.48
C GLN A 158 15.61 2.12 -2.00
N PRO A 159 14.41 2.11 -2.60
CA PRO A 159 13.08 2.10 -1.98
C PRO A 159 12.79 0.81 -1.19
N PHE A 160 11.89 0.92 -0.20
CA PHE A 160 11.37 -0.20 0.60
C PHE A 160 9.85 -0.19 0.55
N MET A 161 9.24 -1.29 0.12
CA MET A 161 7.79 -1.47 0.04
C MET A 161 7.41 -2.85 0.57
N VAL A 162 6.30 -2.90 1.30
CA VAL A 162 5.71 -4.15 1.80
C VAL A 162 4.32 -4.29 1.22
N MET A 163 4.05 -5.46 0.65
CA MET A 163 2.74 -5.90 0.21
C MET A 163 2.34 -7.06 1.11
N ALA A 164 1.32 -6.88 1.94
CA ALA A 164 0.82 -7.92 2.82
C ALA A 164 -0.51 -8.45 2.28
N THR A 165 -0.75 -9.76 2.35
CA THR A 165 -2.01 -10.38 1.92
C THR A 165 -2.75 -10.94 3.12
N GLN A 166 -4.07 -10.83 3.11
CA GLN A 166 -4.96 -11.46 4.07
C GLN A 166 -5.98 -12.32 3.31
N ASN A 167 -6.16 -13.55 3.77
CA ASN A 167 -7.20 -14.43 3.26
C ASN A 167 -8.45 -14.31 4.16
N PRO A 168 -9.59 -13.81 3.64
CA PRO A 168 -10.79 -13.59 4.44
C PRO A 168 -11.56 -14.88 4.80
N ILE A 169 -11.26 -16.01 4.14
CA ILE A 169 -12.07 -17.25 4.24
C ILE A 169 -11.53 -18.23 5.30
N GLU A 170 -10.26 -18.13 5.70
CA GLU A 170 -9.67 -19.08 6.66
C GLU A 170 -10.12 -18.78 8.11
N GLN A 171 -10.81 -19.75 8.72
CA GLN A 171 -11.33 -19.65 10.09
C GLN A 171 -10.48 -20.37 11.14
N GLU A 172 -9.60 -21.30 10.73
CA GLU A 172 -8.75 -22.04 11.67
C GLU A 172 -7.32 -21.47 11.73
N GLY A 173 -6.87 -21.13 12.93
CA GLY A 173 -5.48 -20.73 13.18
C GLY A 173 -5.10 -19.32 12.71
N THR A 174 -6.07 -18.45 12.41
CA THR A 174 -5.80 -17.06 12.01
C THR A 174 -5.78 -16.10 13.19
N TYR A 175 -4.75 -15.26 13.24
CA TYR A 175 -4.63 -14.09 14.11
C TYR A 175 -5.01 -12.83 13.32
N GLN A 176 -6.20 -12.29 13.58
CA GLN A 176 -6.60 -11.02 12.98
C GLN A 176 -5.60 -9.93 13.36
N LEU A 177 -5.25 -9.09 12.38
CA LEU A 177 -4.39 -7.94 12.63
C LEU A 177 -5.18 -6.93 13.48
N PRO A 178 -4.65 -6.52 14.64
CA PRO A 178 -5.22 -5.42 15.39
C PRO A 178 -5.33 -4.16 14.53
N GLU A 179 -6.34 -3.33 14.80
CA GLU A 179 -6.62 -2.10 14.04
C GLU A 179 -5.42 -1.15 14.01
N ALA A 180 -4.73 -1.02 15.15
CA ALA A 180 -3.50 -0.23 15.26
C ALA A 180 -2.37 -0.72 14.33
N GLN A 181 -2.38 -2.01 13.98
CA GLN A 181 -1.45 -2.60 13.02
C GLN A 181 -1.91 -2.35 11.58
N MET A 182 -3.20 -2.54 11.29
CA MET A 182 -3.77 -2.26 9.97
C MET A 182 -3.58 -0.80 9.56
N ASP A 183 -3.73 0.15 10.49
CA ASP A 183 -3.59 1.58 10.23
C ASP A 183 -2.18 2.00 9.72
N ARG A 184 -1.17 1.14 9.90
CA ARG A 184 0.18 1.34 9.37
C ARG A 184 0.28 1.12 7.86
N PHE A 185 -0.66 0.39 7.25
CA PHE A 185 -0.73 0.25 5.81
C PHE A 185 -1.36 1.50 5.19
N MET A 186 -0.74 2.03 4.14
CA MET A 186 -1.23 3.24 3.48
C MET A 186 -2.58 2.97 2.80
N LEU A 187 -2.63 1.89 2.02
CA LEU A 187 -3.77 1.48 1.23
C LEU A 187 -4.18 0.05 1.57
N LYS A 188 -5.49 -0.22 1.62
CA LYS A 188 -6.05 -1.57 1.57
C LYS A 188 -6.85 -1.75 0.29
N ASP A 189 -6.54 -2.78 -0.49
CA ASP A 189 -7.31 -3.16 -1.67
C ASP A 189 -7.96 -4.53 -1.47
N VAL A 190 -9.11 -4.74 -2.12
CA VAL A 190 -9.81 -6.03 -2.14
C VAL A 190 -9.78 -6.50 -3.58
N LEU A 191 -9.21 -7.68 -3.80
CA LEU A 191 -9.09 -8.27 -5.13
C LEU A 191 -10.09 -9.41 -5.27
N ASP A 192 -10.95 -9.29 -6.26
CA ASP A 192 -11.87 -10.33 -6.69
C ASP A 192 -11.27 -11.18 -7.82
N TYR A 193 -11.96 -12.28 -8.15
CA TYR A 193 -11.60 -13.13 -9.27
C TYR A 193 -11.58 -12.33 -10.60
N PRO A 194 -10.66 -12.66 -11.52
CA PRO A 194 -10.67 -12.06 -12.84
C PRO A 194 -11.99 -12.36 -13.56
N SER A 195 -12.40 -11.44 -14.44
CA SER A 195 -13.51 -11.70 -15.34
C SER A 195 -13.19 -12.88 -16.28
N PRO A 196 -14.19 -13.56 -16.86
CA PRO A 196 -13.94 -14.66 -17.80
C PRO A 196 -13.05 -14.28 -18.99
N VAL A 197 -13.11 -13.02 -19.44
CA VAL A 197 -12.25 -12.51 -20.52
C VAL A 197 -10.79 -12.41 -20.07
N GLU A 198 -10.57 -11.91 -18.86
CA GLU A 198 -9.23 -11.81 -18.27
C GLU A 198 -8.66 -13.21 -17.96
N GLU A 199 -9.49 -14.15 -17.49
CA GLU A 199 -9.08 -15.53 -17.22
C GLU A 199 -8.65 -16.26 -18.51
N VAL A 200 -9.38 -16.08 -19.61
CA VAL A 200 -8.97 -16.59 -20.93
C VAL A 200 -7.61 -16.02 -21.36
N GLU A 201 -7.38 -14.73 -21.14
CA GLU A 201 -6.11 -14.10 -21.47
C GLU A 201 -4.96 -14.58 -20.56
N VAL A 202 -5.22 -14.85 -19.28
CA VAL A 202 -4.25 -15.50 -18.38
C VAL A 202 -3.83 -16.87 -18.94
N ILE A 203 -4.79 -17.71 -19.34
CA ILE A 203 -4.51 -19.02 -19.94
C ILE A 203 -3.66 -18.88 -21.20
N ARG A 204 -4.03 -17.96 -22.10
CA ARG A 204 -3.26 -17.70 -23.33
C ARG A 204 -1.80 -17.32 -23.06
N ARG A 205 -1.55 -16.50 -22.04
CA ARG A 205 -0.18 -16.10 -21.67
C ARG A 205 0.63 -17.22 -21.03
N ILE A 206 -0.03 -18.09 -20.26
CA ILE A 206 0.58 -19.32 -19.74
C ILE A 206 1.01 -20.22 -20.92
N ASP A 207 0.11 -20.47 -21.87
CA ASP A 207 0.39 -21.28 -23.05
C ASP A 207 1.51 -20.68 -23.93
N ALA A 208 1.54 -19.35 -24.05
CA ALA A 208 2.59 -18.63 -24.76
C ALA A 208 3.94 -18.58 -24.02
N GLY A 209 4.02 -19.08 -22.78
CA GLY A 209 5.26 -19.13 -22.00
C GLY A 209 5.72 -17.78 -21.41
N VAL A 210 4.83 -16.79 -21.30
CA VAL A 210 5.13 -15.44 -20.77
C VAL A 210 5.66 -15.49 -19.33
N PHE A 211 5.26 -16.49 -18.55
CA PHE A 211 5.64 -16.66 -17.15
C PHE A 211 6.89 -17.51 -16.92
N ARG A 212 7.59 -17.94 -17.98
CA ARG A 212 8.86 -18.68 -17.84
C ARG A 212 9.96 -17.77 -17.30
N VAL A 213 10.87 -18.33 -16.51
CA VAL A 213 12.01 -17.60 -15.89
C VAL A 213 12.90 -16.93 -16.95
N GLU A 214 13.01 -17.55 -18.14
CA GLU A 214 13.76 -17.02 -19.28
C GLU A 214 13.14 -15.75 -19.88
N SER A 215 11.87 -15.47 -19.56
CA SER A 215 11.10 -14.30 -20.00
C SER A 215 11.14 -13.17 -18.97
N THR A 216 12.20 -13.08 -18.15
CA THR A 216 12.35 -11.97 -17.20
C THR A 216 12.64 -10.69 -17.98
N PRO A 217 11.72 -9.70 -17.99
CA PRO A 217 11.93 -8.47 -18.74
C PRO A 217 13.13 -7.74 -18.14
N GLN A 218 13.93 -7.12 -19.02
CA GLN A 218 15.00 -6.25 -18.58
C GLN A 218 14.43 -5.13 -17.71
N PRO A 219 15.10 -4.74 -16.60
CA PRO A 219 14.66 -3.63 -15.79
C PRO A 219 14.43 -2.38 -16.65
N VAL A 220 13.24 -1.79 -16.52
CA VAL A 220 12.82 -0.63 -17.30
C VAL A 220 13.03 0.69 -16.54
N ALA A 221 13.36 0.60 -15.26
CA ALA A 221 13.79 1.70 -14.42
C ALA A 221 14.87 1.26 -13.42
N THR A 222 15.63 2.22 -12.89
CA THR A 222 16.60 2.00 -11.81
C THR A 222 16.01 2.40 -10.45
N LEU A 223 16.60 1.91 -9.35
CA LEU A 223 16.19 2.31 -8.00
C LEU A 223 16.36 3.82 -7.77
N ASP A 224 17.38 4.45 -8.37
CA ASP A 224 17.56 5.90 -8.27
C ASP A 224 16.49 6.68 -9.04
N GLN A 225 16.04 6.18 -10.20
CA GLN A 225 14.89 6.75 -10.91
C GLN A 225 13.62 6.66 -10.07
N VAL A 226 13.41 5.55 -9.35
CA VAL A 226 12.28 5.41 -8.42
C VAL A 226 12.40 6.40 -7.26
N ARG A 227 13.59 6.63 -6.72
CA ARG A 227 13.80 7.65 -5.68
C ARG A 227 13.51 9.06 -6.18
N ILE A 228 13.95 9.40 -7.39
CA ILE A 228 13.61 10.69 -8.02
C ILE A 228 12.09 10.79 -8.20
N LEU A 229 11.45 9.73 -8.69
CA LEU A 229 9.99 9.67 -8.83
C LEU A 229 9.26 9.88 -7.49
N GLN A 230 9.76 9.33 -6.39
CA GLN A 230 9.22 9.57 -5.04
C GLN A 230 9.35 11.03 -4.62
N GLU A 231 10.46 11.70 -4.95
CA GLU A 231 10.63 13.14 -4.68
C GLU A 231 9.73 13.99 -5.58
N THR A 232 9.58 13.64 -6.86
CA THR A 232 8.67 14.34 -7.78
C THR A 232 7.22 14.21 -7.32
N ALA A 233 6.78 13.02 -6.87
CA ALA A 233 5.45 12.82 -6.32
C ALA A 233 5.17 13.73 -5.11
N LYS A 234 6.18 13.99 -4.26
CA LYS A 234 6.03 14.92 -3.12
C LYS A 234 5.83 16.38 -3.56
N LYS A 235 6.33 16.79 -4.72
CA LYS A 235 6.23 18.16 -5.25
C LYS A 235 4.88 18.47 -5.91
N VAL A 236 4.10 17.44 -6.26
CA VAL A 236 2.77 17.61 -6.90
C VAL A 236 1.91 18.56 -6.06
N TYR A 237 1.36 19.57 -6.72
CA TYR A 237 0.60 20.62 -6.07
C TYR A 237 -0.70 20.06 -5.48
N LEU A 238 -0.95 20.41 -4.21
CA LEU A 238 -2.20 20.10 -3.52
C LEU A 238 -2.72 21.40 -2.93
N ASP A 239 -3.86 21.86 -3.45
CA ASP A 239 -4.46 23.11 -3.03
C ASP A 239 -4.86 23.08 -1.53
N PRO A 240 -4.69 24.16 -0.76
CA PRO A 240 -5.13 24.22 0.64
C PRO A 240 -6.61 23.87 0.86
N SER A 241 -7.48 24.15 -0.11
CA SER A 241 -8.90 23.74 -0.06
C SER A 241 -9.05 22.21 -0.07
N LEU A 242 -8.25 21.51 -0.86
CA LEU A 242 -8.22 20.04 -0.92
C LEU A 242 -7.64 19.42 0.35
N VAL A 243 -6.65 20.07 0.98
CA VAL A 243 -6.16 19.67 2.32
C VAL A 243 -7.30 19.76 3.33
N THR A 244 -8.06 20.85 3.31
CA THR A 244 -9.23 21.03 4.18
C THR A 244 -10.30 19.98 3.90
N TYR A 245 -10.55 19.67 2.62
CA TYR A 245 -11.47 18.60 2.21
C TYR A 245 -11.05 17.23 2.76
N ILE A 246 -9.78 16.85 2.62
CA ILE A 246 -9.21 15.59 3.18
C ILE A 246 -9.40 15.53 4.70
N VAL A 247 -9.08 16.62 5.41
CA VAL A 247 -9.27 16.69 6.86
C VAL A 247 -10.75 16.59 7.22
N GLY A 248 -11.63 17.20 6.43
CA GLY A 248 -13.09 17.10 6.57
C GLY A 248 -13.58 15.66 6.45
N LEU A 249 -13.17 14.93 5.41
CA LEU A 249 -13.51 13.51 5.24
C LEU A 249 -13.11 12.69 6.46
N VAL A 250 -11.86 12.83 6.92
CA VAL A 250 -11.36 12.11 8.09
C VAL A 250 -12.08 12.54 9.38
N TYR A 251 -12.41 13.82 9.53
CA TYR A 251 -13.17 14.33 10.66
C TYR A 251 -14.57 13.71 10.73
N VAL A 252 -15.27 13.61 9.59
CA VAL A 252 -16.60 13.00 9.52
C VAL A 252 -16.56 11.54 9.97
N THR A 253 -15.51 10.77 9.67
CA THR A 253 -15.39 9.37 10.15
C THR A 253 -15.48 9.25 11.68
N ARG A 254 -15.10 10.30 12.43
CA ARG A 254 -15.11 10.30 13.91
C ARG A 254 -16.34 10.98 14.51
N HIS A 255 -17.07 11.72 13.69
CA HIS A 255 -18.21 12.55 14.12
C HIS A 255 -19.44 12.33 13.22
N ALA A 256 -19.57 11.11 12.67
CA ALA A 256 -20.51 10.76 11.62
C ALA A 256 -21.97 11.13 11.93
N GLY A 257 -22.40 11.05 13.19
CA GLY A 257 -23.76 11.36 13.61
C GLY A 257 -24.23 12.80 13.32
N ASN A 258 -23.31 13.72 13.03
CA ASN A 258 -23.64 15.10 12.67
C ASN A 258 -23.72 15.34 11.15
N TYR A 259 -23.32 14.37 10.31
CA TYR A 259 -23.07 14.60 8.88
C TYR A 259 -23.71 13.56 7.95
N ILE A 260 -23.88 12.31 8.39
CA ILE A 260 -24.48 11.22 7.59
C ILE A 260 -25.75 10.68 8.26
N ASP A 261 -26.43 9.75 7.58
CA ASP A 261 -27.62 9.07 8.10
C ASP A 261 -27.34 8.51 9.53
N PRO A 262 -28.16 8.85 10.54
CA PRO A 262 -27.94 8.40 11.91
C PRO A 262 -27.90 6.88 12.10
N ASN A 263 -28.56 6.11 11.23
CA ASN A 263 -28.50 4.65 11.27
C ASN A 263 -27.12 4.16 10.83
N LEU A 264 -26.55 4.72 9.76
CA LEU A 264 -25.19 4.41 9.32
C LEU A 264 -24.14 4.92 10.32
N ALA A 265 -24.34 6.11 10.90
CA ALA A 265 -23.39 6.69 11.85
C ALA A 265 -23.20 5.84 13.11
N LYS A 266 -24.27 5.20 13.61
CA LYS A 266 -24.22 4.31 14.80
C LYS A 266 -23.43 3.03 14.56
N LEU A 267 -23.28 2.62 13.30
CA LEU A 267 -22.52 1.43 12.92
C LEU A 267 -21.01 1.64 13.04
N ILE A 268 -20.53 2.89 13.12
CA ILE A 268 -19.11 3.20 13.27
C ILE A 268 -18.74 3.13 14.75
N GLU A 269 -17.88 2.19 15.11
CA GLU A 269 -17.32 2.07 16.46
C GLU A 269 -16.11 3.00 16.62
N PHE A 270 -15.20 2.98 15.64
CA PHE A 270 -14.03 3.86 15.60
C PHE A 270 -13.78 4.45 14.21
N GLY A 271 -13.54 5.76 14.17
CA GLY A 271 -13.20 6.50 12.95
C GLY A 271 -11.71 6.45 12.60
N ALA A 272 -11.37 6.94 11.42
CA ALA A 272 -10.02 6.86 10.88
C ALA A 272 -9.01 7.74 11.62
N SER A 273 -7.76 7.27 11.78
CA SER A 273 -6.69 8.02 12.45
C SER A 273 -6.14 9.18 11.59
N PRO A 274 -5.30 10.07 12.13
CA PRO A 274 -4.61 11.10 11.34
C PRO A 274 -3.72 10.53 10.21
N ARG A 275 -3.34 9.24 10.28
CA ARG A 275 -2.63 8.57 9.18
C ARG A 275 -3.46 8.54 7.89
N ALA A 276 -4.79 8.54 7.99
CA ALA A 276 -5.67 8.65 6.83
C ALA A 276 -5.43 9.95 6.06
N SER A 277 -5.32 11.10 6.74
CA SER A 277 -5.07 12.39 6.08
C SER A 277 -3.72 12.43 5.37
N ILE A 278 -2.70 11.81 5.98
CA ILE A 278 -1.36 11.67 5.38
C ILE A 278 -1.43 10.75 4.16
N ALA A 279 -2.10 9.59 4.29
CA ALA A 279 -2.26 8.62 3.21
C ALA A 279 -3.02 9.21 2.02
N PHE A 280 -4.11 9.97 2.25
CA PHE A 280 -4.82 10.70 1.20
C PHE A 280 -3.92 11.70 0.49
N THR A 281 -3.20 12.54 1.24
CA THR A 281 -2.33 13.57 0.67
C THR A 281 -1.25 12.95 -0.22
N GLN A 282 -0.55 11.93 0.28
CA GLN A 282 0.52 11.28 -0.46
C GLN A 282 -0.01 10.49 -1.66
N SER A 283 -1.09 9.74 -1.48
CA SER A 283 -1.68 8.91 -2.53
C SER A 283 -2.32 9.74 -3.63
N ALA A 284 -3.00 10.86 -3.30
CA ALA A 284 -3.63 11.74 -4.27
C ALA A 284 -2.59 12.44 -5.15
N ARG A 285 -1.46 12.87 -4.56
CA ARG A 285 -0.31 13.39 -5.32
C ARG A 285 0.28 12.35 -6.26
N ALA A 286 0.49 11.13 -5.79
CA ALA A 286 0.99 10.04 -6.63
C ALA A 286 0.00 9.67 -7.74
N LEU A 287 -1.30 9.65 -7.46
CA LEU A 287 -2.35 9.37 -8.43
C LEU A 287 -2.44 10.47 -9.51
N ALA A 288 -2.36 11.74 -9.13
CA ALA A 288 -2.31 12.85 -10.08
C ALA A 288 -1.11 12.71 -11.03
N LEU A 289 0.08 12.41 -10.49
CA LEU A 289 1.29 12.19 -11.28
C LEU A 289 1.17 10.96 -12.21
N LEU A 290 0.59 9.87 -11.72
CA LEU A 290 0.28 8.66 -12.51
C LEU A 290 -0.70 8.98 -13.65
N ARG A 291 -1.63 9.92 -13.44
CA ARG A 291 -2.57 10.43 -14.45
C ARG A 291 -1.99 11.56 -15.31
N GLY A 292 -0.70 11.83 -15.19
CA GLY A 292 0.01 12.81 -16.02
C GLY A 292 -0.20 14.27 -15.62
N ARG A 293 -0.65 14.54 -14.39
CA ARG A 293 -0.88 15.89 -13.86
C ARG A 293 0.13 16.25 -12.77
N ASP A 294 0.44 17.53 -12.67
CA ASP A 294 1.29 18.13 -11.63
C ASP A 294 0.49 18.71 -10.45
N HIS A 295 -0.84 18.55 -10.46
CA HIS A 295 -1.75 19.00 -9.42
C HIS A 295 -2.86 17.98 -9.17
N VAL A 296 -3.30 17.92 -7.91
CA VAL A 296 -4.40 17.06 -7.46
C VAL A 296 -5.74 17.72 -7.77
N ILE A 297 -6.73 16.92 -8.17
CA ILE A 297 -8.14 17.32 -8.29
C ILE A 297 -9.00 16.57 -7.27
N PRO A 298 -10.21 17.04 -6.92
CA PRO A 298 -11.04 16.37 -5.92
C PRO A 298 -11.37 14.91 -6.26
N GLU A 299 -11.51 14.56 -7.54
CA GLU A 299 -11.79 13.21 -8.01
C GLU A 299 -10.69 12.23 -7.60
N ASP A 300 -9.41 12.66 -7.58
CA ASP A 300 -8.31 11.80 -7.12
C ASP A 300 -8.48 11.37 -5.66
N ILE A 301 -8.99 12.27 -4.81
CA ILE A 301 -9.23 11.99 -3.38
C ILE A 301 -10.42 11.04 -3.23
N LYS A 302 -11.48 11.25 -4.02
CA LYS A 302 -12.68 10.39 -4.00
C LYS A 302 -12.36 8.97 -4.47
N ASP A 303 -11.59 8.83 -5.55
CA ASP A 303 -11.16 7.53 -6.09
C ASP A 303 -10.32 6.72 -5.09
N LEU A 304 -9.62 7.41 -4.19
CA LEU A 304 -8.80 6.80 -3.14
C LEU A 304 -9.55 6.54 -1.82
N ALA A 305 -10.78 7.05 -1.67
CA ALA A 305 -11.50 7.02 -0.40
C ALA A 305 -11.67 5.61 0.15
N GLU A 306 -12.11 4.66 -0.68
CA GLU A 306 -12.23 3.26 -0.28
C GLU A 306 -10.88 2.68 0.17
N ARG A 307 -9.83 2.88 -0.64
CA ARG A 307 -8.51 2.27 -0.39
C ARG A 307 -7.83 2.84 0.85
N VAL A 308 -8.12 4.09 1.20
CA VAL A 308 -7.56 4.75 2.39
C VAL A 308 -8.40 4.47 3.64
N LEU A 309 -9.73 4.46 3.55
CA LEU A 309 -10.60 4.47 4.73
C LEU A 309 -11.08 3.09 5.18
N ARG A 310 -11.17 2.10 4.29
CA ARG A 310 -11.83 0.81 4.60
C ARG A 310 -11.22 0.00 5.73
N HIS A 311 -9.91 0.13 5.97
CA HIS A 311 -9.22 -0.51 7.10
C HIS A 311 -9.01 0.41 8.29
N ARG A 312 -9.56 1.62 8.22
CA ARG A 312 -9.45 2.65 9.25
C ARG A 312 -10.79 3.03 9.87
N ILE A 313 -11.90 2.64 9.24
CA ILE A 313 -13.24 2.73 9.81
C ILE A 313 -13.59 1.36 10.36
N ILE A 314 -13.80 1.30 11.67
CA ILE A 314 -14.12 0.07 12.39
C ILE A 314 -15.62 0.05 12.63
N LEU A 315 -16.25 -1.03 12.20
CA LEU A 315 -17.68 -1.20 12.35
C LEU A 315 -17.98 -1.97 13.64
N GLY A 316 -19.03 -1.54 14.34
CA GLY A 316 -19.52 -2.21 15.53
C GLY A 316 -20.21 -3.54 15.20
N PHE A 317 -20.48 -4.33 16.24
CA PHE A 317 -21.07 -5.67 16.13
C PHE A 317 -22.39 -5.71 15.32
N GLU A 318 -23.25 -4.69 15.48
CA GLU A 318 -24.53 -4.59 14.77
C GLU A 318 -24.34 -4.58 13.24
N ALA A 319 -23.34 -3.84 12.75
CA ALA A 319 -23.02 -3.75 11.33
C ALA A 319 -22.55 -5.09 10.76
N VAL A 320 -21.74 -5.82 11.55
CA VAL A 320 -21.24 -7.15 11.19
C VAL A 320 -22.38 -8.15 11.13
N ALA A 321 -23.29 -8.11 12.11
CA ALA A 321 -24.47 -8.98 12.14
C ALA A 321 -25.40 -8.76 10.93
N GLU A 322 -25.53 -7.51 10.48
CA GLU A 322 -26.34 -7.13 9.32
C GLU A 322 -25.59 -7.23 7.97
N ASN A 323 -24.32 -7.67 7.97
CA ASN A 323 -23.45 -7.71 6.79
C ASN A 323 -23.34 -6.36 6.05
N ILE A 324 -23.35 -5.25 6.79
CA ILE A 324 -23.15 -3.93 6.23
C ILE A 324 -21.68 -3.76 5.82
N ARG A 325 -21.48 -3.46 4.53
CA ARG A 325 -20.15 -3.20 3.97
C ARG A 325 -19.66 -1.81 4.34
N VAL A 326 -18.40 -1.70 4.77
CA VAL A 326 -17.75 -0.42 5.12
C VAL A 326 -17.76 0.58 3.96
N GLU A 327 -17.74 0.08 2.71
CA GLU A 327 -17.83 0.89 1.50
C GLU A 327 -19.12 1.73 1.44
N THR A 328 -20.22 1.22 2.00
CA THR A 328 -21.50 1.94 2.08
C THR A 328 -21.37 3.19 2.95
N ILE A 329 -20.65 3.06 4.06
CA ILE A 329 -20.39 4.17 5.00
C ILE A 329 -19.40 5.15 4.38
N ILE A 330 -18.34 4.64 3.72
CA ILE A 330 -17.37 5.50 3.01
C ILE A 330 -18.05 6.34 1.94
N ALA A 331 -18.94 5.75 1.14
CA ALA A 331 -19.72 6.49 0.14
C ALA A 331 -20.56 7.61 0.78
N ALA A 332 -21.30 7.30 1.84
CA ALA A 332 -22.09 8.30 2.56
C ALA A 332 -21.23 9.45 3.13
N ILE A 333 -20.04 9.14 3.63
CA ILE A 333 -19.10 10.15 4.14
C ILE A 333 -18.60 11.04 3.01
N VAL A 334 -18.18 10.46 1.88
CA VAL A 334 -17.70 11.20 0.70
C VAL A 334 -18.78 12.12 0.16
N ASP A 335 -20.03 11.67 0.12
CA ASP A 335 -21.17 12.44 -0.37
C ASP A 335 -21.60 13.56 0.60
N SER A 336 -21.36 13.39 1.91
CA SER A 336 -21.72 14.40 2.92
C SER A 336 -20.80 15.62 2.96
N VAL A 337 -19.55 15.47 2.52
CA VAL A 337 -18.55 16.55 2.56
C VAL A 337 -18.56 17.29 1.23
N GLN A 338 -18.88 18.57 1.28
CA GLN A 338 -18.89 19.42 0.08
C GLN A 338 -17.52 19.44 -0.59
N THR A 339 -17.51 19.16 -1.90
CA THR A 339 -16.31 19.26 -2.73
C THR A 339 -15.94 20.74 -2.93
N PRO A 340 -14.66 21.12 -2.76
CA PRO A 340 -14.21 22.51 -2.86
C PRO A 340 -14.30 23.10 -4.27
#